data_AF-A0A6B1IKM2-F1
#
_entry.id   AF-A0A6B1IKM2-F1
#
_cell.length_a   1.000
_cell.length_b   1.000
_cell.length_c   1.000
_cell.angle_alpha   90.00
_cell.angle_beta   90.00
_cell.angle_gamma   90.00
#
_symmetry.space_group_name_H-M   'P 1'
#
loop_
_entity.id
_entity.type
_entity.pdbx_description
1 polymer ?
#
loop_
_entity_poly.entity_id
_entity_poly.type
_entity_poly.pdbx_seq_one_letter_code
_entity_poly.pdbx_strand_id
1 'polypeptide(L)'
;MTGGTPAAGETLPGAGDEGDDAVDRVVCHVDMDCFYASCERLRHPDLADEPVVVGMGYEPGESIGAVATASYEAREFGVESAMPISKALELLPRREDADPDDPDAPDPEETGRYVPVDLDFYEEVASEVKAVLRDCADTRREVSIDEAYLDVTDRTSWAAAGGGGSPSDG
;
A
#
# COMPACT_ATOMS: atom_id res chain seq x y z
N MET A 1 43.46 17.48 -27.21
CA MET A 1 42.09 17.66 -26.70
C MET A 1 41.64 16.33 -26.11
N THR A 2 41.89 16.13 -24.82
CA THR A 2 41.44 14.96 -24.07
C THR A 2 40.29 15.42 -23.17
N GLY A 3 39.07 15.05 -23.52
CA GLY A 3 37.89 15.30 -22.69
C GLY A 3 37.87 14.34 -21.51
N GLY A 4 37.83 14.88 -20.30
CA GLY A 4 37.68 14.11 -19.06
C GLY A 4 36.22 13.75 -18.81
N THR A 5 36.00 12.52 -18.36
CA THR A 5 34.74 11.98 -17.81
C THR A 5 34.29 12.81 -16.59
N PRO A 6 32.99 13.09 -16.41
CA PRO A 6 32.53 13.88 -15.25
C PRO A 6 32.57 13.05 -13.96
N ALA A 7 32.81 13.73 -12.84
CA ALA A 7 32.92 13.16 -11.51
C ALA A 7 31.55 12.69 -10.96
N ALA A 8 31.58 11.61 -10.19
CA ALA A 8 30.45 11.06 -9.45
C ALA A 8 29.90 12.10 -8.46
N GLY A 9 28.57 12.14 -8.31
CA GLY A 9 27.85 13.09 -7.49
C GLY A 9 28.25 13.04 -6.02
N GLU A 10 28.41 14.22 -5.42
CA GLU A 10 28.82 14.40 -4.03
C GLU A 10 27.75 13.89 -3.06
N THR A 11 28.16 13.02 -2.14
CA THR A 11 27.35 12.52 -1.02
C THR A 11 27.04 13.66 -0.05
N LEU A 12 25.88 13.57 0.63
CA LEU A 12 25.46 14.58 1.59
C LEU A 12 26.44 14.70 2.79
N PRO A 13 26.71 15.92 3.26
CA PRO A 13 27.64 16.14 4.37
C PRO A 13 27.09 15.54 5.67
N GLY A 14 27.84 14.60 6.26
CA GLY A 14 27.47 13.91 7.51
C GLY A 14 27.56 12.38 7.44
N ALA A 15 27.66 11.81 6.24
CA ALA A 15 28.15 10.44 6.08
C ALA A 15 29.67 10.44 6.35
N GLY A 16 30.11 9.71 7.36
CA GLY A 16 31.54 9.55 7.62
C GLY A 16 32.23 8.95 6.40
N ASP A 17 33.45 9.43 6.13
CA ASP A 17 34.38 8.82 5.18
C ASP A 17 34.88 7.51 5.82
N GLU A 18 34.04 6.48 5.80
CA GLU A 18 34.44 5.11 6.10
C GLU A 18 34.80 4.46 4.76
N GLY A 19 36.07 4.06 4.64
CA GLY A 19 36.74 3.78 3.37
C GLY A 19 36.10 2.71 2.48
N ASP A 20 36.78 2.49 1.36
CA ASP A 20 36.53 1.64 0.18
C ASP A 20 36.17 0.14 0.43
N ASP A 21 35.74 -0.22 1.64
CA ASP A 21 35.21 -1.52 2.08
C ASP A 21 33.77 -1.42 2.66
N ALA A 22 33.09 -0.29 2.49
CA ALA A 22 31.68 -0.15 2.89
C ALA A 22 30.80 -0.96 1.93
N VAL A 23 30.26 -2.08 2.41
CA VAL A 23 29.19 -2.80 1.70
C VAL A 23 28.05 -1.83 1.39
N ASP A 24 27.70 -1.71 0.10
CA ASP A 24 26.57 -0.92 -0.35
C ASP A 24 25.30 -1.38 0.38
N ARG A 25 24.71 -0.48 1.18
CA ARG A 25 23.51 -0.81 1.95
C ARG A 25 22.34 -1.06 1.01
N VAL A 26 21.60 -2.13 1.25
CA VAL A 26 20.33 -2.42 0.57
C VAL A 26 19.20 -2.34 1.60
N VAL A 27 18.35 -1.32 1.48
CA VAL A 27 17.19 -1.12 2.35
C VAL A 27 15.92 -1.33 1.54
N CYS A 28 15.07 -2.25 1.98
CA CYS A 28 13.73 -2.45 1.44
C CYS A 28 12.72 -1.62 2.24
N HIS A 29 11.83 -0.95 1.51
CA HIS A 29 10.63 -0.34 2.06
C HIS A 29 9.46 -1.27 1.73
N VAL A 30 8.64 -1.57 2.74
CA VAL A 30 7.45 -2.40 2.62
C VAL A 30 6.26 -1.58 3.08
N ASP A 31 5.25 -1.50 2.24
CA ASP A 31 3.98 -0.80 2.44
C ASP A 31 2.87 -1.74 1.95
N MET A 32 1.85 -2.00 2.78
CA MET A 32 0.79 -2.94 2.45
C MET A 32 -0.33 -2.27 1.64
N ASP A 33 -0.52 -2.76 0.42
CA ASP A 33 -1.51 -2.22 -0.52
C ASP A 33 -2.94 -2.21 0.06
N CYS A 34 -3.54 -1.01 0.09
CA CYS A 34 -4.91 -0.78 0.56
C CYS A 34 -5.23 -1.52 1.88
N PHE A 35 -4.32 -1.47 2.85
CA PHE A 35 -4.25 -2.41 3.96
C PHE A 35 -5.59 -2.72 4.65
N TYR A 36 -6.40 -1.71 5.01
CA TYR A 36 -7.68 -1.98 5.70
C TYR A 36 -8.69 -2.68 4.78
N ALA A 37 -8.79 -2.29 3.51
CA ALA A 37 -9.66 -2.98 2.55
C ALA A 37 -9.19 -4.43 2.32
N SER A 38 -7.88 -4.66 2.27
CA SER A 38 -7.29 -6.00 2.18
C SER A 38 -7.59 -6.87 3.41
N CYS A 39 -7.59 -6.28 4.62
CA CYS A 39 -8.03 -6.96 5.84
C CYS A 39 -9.50 -7.35 5.77
N GLU A 40 -10.38 -6.44 5.33
CA GLU A 40 -11.81 -6.74 5.19
C GLU A 40 -12.06 -7.89 4.22
N ARG A 41 -11.35 -7.93 3.09
CA ARG A 41 -11.39 -9.04 2.12
C ARG A 41 -10.96 -10.37 2.72
N LEU A 42 -10.01 -10.37 3.66
CA LEU A 42 -9.57 -11.60 4.33
C LEU A 42 -10.70 -12.26 5.13
N ARG A 43 -11.55 -11.47 5.82
CA ARG A 43 -12.66 -11.99 6.64
C ARG A 43 -14.00 -12.05 5.91
N HIS A 44 -14.16 -11.30 4.81
CA HIS A 44 -15.35 -11.25 3.97
C HIS A 44 -14.99 -11.58 2.51
N PRO A 45 -14.95 -12.88 2.14
CA PRO A 45 -14.56 -13.32 0.80
C PRO A 45 -15.47 -12.78 -0.32
N ASP A 46 -16.69 -12.38 0.01
CA ASP A 46 -17.64 -11.73 -0.90
C ASP A 46 -17.25 -10.30 -1.30
N LEU A 47 -16.22 -9.72 -0.65
CA LEU A 47 -15.62 -8.44 -1.03
C LEU A 47 -14.48 -8.58 -2.05
N ALA A 48 -14.17 -9.81 -2.48
CA ALA A 48 -13.18 -10.05 -3.52
C ALA A 48 -13.60 -9.37 -4.83
N ASP A 49 -12.67 -8.64 -5.45
CA ASP A 49 -12.88 -7.90 -6.70
C ASP A 49 -14.00 -6.84 -6.67
N GLU A 50 -14.56 -6.53 -5.50
CA GLU A 50 -15.56 -5.48 -5.32
C GLU A 50 -14.91 -4.14 -4.94
N PRO A 51 -15.45 -3.00 -5.39
CA PRO A 51 -15.07 -1.69 -4.84
C PRO A 51 -15.38 -1.62 -3.35
N VAL A 52 -14.35 -1.59 -2.51
CA VAL A 52 -14.47 -1.48 -1.04
C VAL A 52 -13.98 -0.11 -0.57
N VAL A 53 -14.75 0.49 0.34
CA VAL A 53 -14.45 1.72 1.05
C VAL A 53 -14.56 1.46 2.55
N VAL A 54 -13.45 1.61 3.27
CA VAL A 54 -13.42 1.52 4.73
C VAL A 54 -13.55 2.94 5.31
N GLY A 55 -14.57 3.19 6.12
CA GLY A 55 -14.90 4.51 6.65
C GLY A 55 -14.55 4.68 8.12
N MET A 56 -13.79 5.73 8.45
CA MET A 56 -13.55 6.16 9.82
C MET A 56 -14.67 7.09 10.29
N GLY A 57 -15.31 6.75 11.41
CA GLY A 57 -16.49 7.46 11.91
C GLY A 57 -17.73 7.30 11.02
N TYR A 58 -17.71 6.31 10.12
CA TYR A 58 -18.83 5.90 9.29
C TYR A 58 -19.64 4.81 10.00
N GLU A 59 -20.95 4.89 9.89
CA GLU A 59 -21.88 3.82 10.27
C GLU A 59 -22.72 3.43 9.04
N PRO A 60 -23.11 2.14 8.88
CA PRO A 60 -23.94 1.71 7.76
C PRO A 60 -25.21 2.56 7.62
N GLY A 61 -25.51 3.01 6.40
CA GLY A 61 -26.64 3.91 6.12
C GLY A 61 -26.32 5.40 6.28
N GLU A 62 -25.28 5.80 7.01
CA GLU A 62 -24.95 7.22 7.29
C GLU A 62 -24.00 7.85 6.27
N SER A 63 -24.15 9.13 5.96
CA SER A 63 -23.25 9.84 5.03
C SER A 63 -22.07 10.55 5.72
N ILE A 64 -21.87 10.27 7.01
CA ILE A 64 -20.89 10.95 7.87
C ILE A 64 -19.61 10.12 7.96
N GLY A 65 -18.48 10.80 8.18
CA GLY A 65 -17.17 10.19 8.34
C GLY A 65 -16.22 10.53 7.20
N ALA A 66 -15.07 9.86 7.20
CA ALA A 66 -14.06 9.99 6.16
C ALA A 66 -13.59 8.61 5.70
N VAL A 67 -13.18 8.50 4.45
CA VAL A 67 -12.56 7.30 3.88
C VAL A 67 -11.22 7.08 4.57
N ALA A 68 -11.10 6.00 5.35
CA ALA A 68 -9.83 5.55 5.93
C ALA A 68 -8.98 4.86 4.86
N THR A 69 -9.60 4.04 4.02
CA THR A 69 -8.94 3.35 2.91
C THR A 69 -9.96 3.10 1.80
N ALA A 70 -9.55 3.40 0.56
CA ALA A 70 -10.24 2.95 -0.64
C ALA A 70 -9.41 1.85 -1.31
N SER A 71 -10.08 0.75 -1.66
CA SER A 71 -9.54 -0.30 -2.55
C SER A 71 -9.17 0.27 -3.93
N TYR A 72 -8.39 -0.47 -4.72
CA TYR A 72 -8.03 -0.04 -6.07
C TYR A 72 -9.26 0.16 -6.97
N GLU A 73 -10.20 -0.76 -6.89
CA GLU A 73 -11.45 -0.76 -7.64
C GLU A 73 -12.28 0.47 -7.27
N ALA A 74 -12.35 0.85 -5.98
CA ALA A 74 -13.00 2.10 -5.57
C ALA A 74 -12.25 3.37 -6.04
N ARG A 75 -10.91 3.31 -6.13
CA ARG A 75 -10.09 4.42 -6.65
C ARG A 75 -10.29 4.65 -8.14
N GLU A 76 -10.68 3.63 -8.91
CA GLU A 76 -11.02 3.79 -10.34
C GLU A 76 -12.24 4.71 -10.54
N PHE A 77 -13.15 4.77 -9.55
CA PHE A 77 -14.26 5.73 -9.50
C PHE A 77 -13.86 7.09 -8.89
N GLY A 78 -12.60 7.27 -8.53
CA GLY A 78 -12.07 8.51 -7.95
C GLY A 78 -12.26 8.63 -6.44
N VAL A 79 -12.63 7.56 -5.73
CA VAL A 79 -12.67 7.58 -4.26
C VAL A 79 -11.26 7.47 -3.71
N GLU A 80 -10.86 8.43 -2.88
CA GLU A 80 -9.51 8.51 -2.29
C GLU A 80 -9.56 8.49 -0.76
N SER A 81 -8.46 8.09 -0.12
CA SER A 81 -8.31 8.20 1.34
C SER A 81 -8.44 9.66 1.80
N ALA A 82 -8.90 9.85 3.03
CA ALA A 82 -9.24 11.15 3.64
C ALA A 82 -10.40 11.92 2.96
N MET A 83 -11.01 11.38 1.91
CA MET A 83 -12.23 11.94 1.32
C MET A 83 -13.41 11.86 2.31
N PRO A 84 -14.27 12.88 2.43
CA PRO A 84 -15.51 12.77 3.19
C PRO A 84 -16.42 11.66 2.63
N ILE A 85 -17.05 10.85 3.48
CA ILE A 85 -17.94 9.78 3.01
C ILE A 85 -19.08 10.32 2.14
N SER A 86 -19.65 11.47 2.50
CA SER A 86 -20.66 12.14 1.67
C SER A 86 -20.18 12.37 0.24
N LYS A 87 -18.89 12.73 0.05
CA LYS A 87 -18.32 12.94 -1.27
C LYS A 87 -18.01 11.63 -1.98
N ALA A 88 -17.54 10.62 -1.25
CA ALA A 88 -17.33 9.29 -1.79
C ALA A 88 -18.64 8.70 -2.33
N LEU A 89 -19.76 8.88 -1.61
CA LEU A 89 -21.09 8.40 -2.02
C LEU A 89 -21.63 9.10 -3.29
N GLU A 90 -21.20 10.33 -3.58
CA GLU A 90 -21.51 10.99 -4.85
C GLU A 90 -20.76 10.37 -6.04
N LEU A 91 -19.58 9.80 -5.80
CA LEU A 91 -18.74 9.17 -6.82
C LEU A 91 -19.05 7.69 -7.00
N LEU A 92 -19.35 7.01 -5.91
CA LEU A 92 -19.56 5.58 -5.83
C LEU A 92 -20.70 5.31 -4.83
N PRO A 93 -21.95 5.20 -5.28
CA PRO A 93 -23.09 4.89 -4.41
C PRO A 93 -22.91 3.55 -3.68
N ARG A 94 -23.67 3.31 -2.61
CA ARG A 94 -23.56 2.05 -1.88
C ARG A 94 -24.22 0.92 -2.66
N ARG A 95 -23.68 -0.29 -2.58
CA ARG A 95 -24.31 -1.45 -3.21
C ARG A 95 -25.73 -1.69 -2.71
N GLU A 96 -26.00 -1.42 -1.43
CA GLU A 96 -27.33 -1.56 -0.85
C GLU A 96 -28.39 -0.61 -1.47
N ASP A 97 -27.96 0.44 -2.16
CA ASP A 97 -28.84 1.37 -2.87
C ASP A 97 -29.19 0.87 -4.29
N ALA A 98 -28.50 -0.16 -4.81
CA ALA A 98 -28.71 -0.70 -6.15
C ALA A 98 -29.88 -1.70 -6.19
N ASP A 99 -31.11 -1.20 -6.00
CA ASP A 99 -32.33 -1.99 -6.07
C ASP A 99 -32.67 -2.37 -7.53
N PRO A 100 -32.66 -3.67 -7.90
CA PRO A 100 -32.93 -4.10 -9.28
C PRO A 100 -34.38 -3.87 -9.73
N ASP A 101 -35.31 -3.63 -8.80
CA ASP A 101 -36.73 -3.36 -9.11
C ASP A 101 -37.01 -1.86 -9.28
N ASP A 102 -36.05 -0.98 -8.93
CA ASP A 102 -36.14 0.47 -9.10
C ASP A 102 -35.32 0.94 -10.32
N PRO A 103 -35.96 1.42 -11.40
CA PRO A 103 -35.24 1.90 -12.59
C PRO A 103 -34.42 3.18 -12.35
N ASP A 104 -34.64 3.88 -11.24
CA ASP A 104 -33.89 5.07 -10.85
C ASP A 104 -32.72 4.75 -9.90
N ALA A 105 -32.56 3.49 -9.49
CA ALA A 105 -31.44 3.04 -8.67
C ALA A 105 -30.10 3.06 -9.44
N PRO A 106 -28.97 3.26 -8.74
CA PRO A 106 -27.65 3.20 -9.36
C PRO A 106 -27.35 1.82 -9.95
N ASP A 107 -26.55 1.80 -11.02
CA ASP A 107 -26.07 0.56 -11.62
C ASP A 107 -25.25 -0.23 -10.58
N PRO A 108 -25.59 -1.50 -10.28
CA PRO A 108 -24.80 -2.33 -9.38
C PRO A 108 -23.31 -2.36 -9.73
N GLU A 109 -22.92 -2.28 -11.01
CA GLU A 109 -21.52 -2.28 -11.45
C GLU A 109 -20.80 -0.97 -11.11
N GLU A 110 -21.54 0.12 -10.86
CA GLU A 110 -21.03 1.44 -10.48
C GLU A 110 -21.26 1.75 -8.98
N THR A 111 -21.35 0.72 -8.14
CA THR A 111 -21.53 0.87 -6.68
C THR A 111 -20.49 0.11 -5.85
N GLY A 112 -20.27 0.57 -4.61
CA GLY A 112 -19.26 0.03 -3.70
C GLY A 112 -19.80 -0.51 -2.38
N ARG A 113 -18.98 -1.31 -1.69
CA ARG A 113 -19.20 -1.77 -0.32
C ARG A 113 -18.56 -0.81 0.67
N TYR A 114 -19.37 -0.28 1.58
CA TYR A 114 -18.93 0.62 2.62
C TYR A 114 -18.96 -0.09 3.97
N VAL A 115 -17.81 -0.15 4.65
CA VAL A 115 -17.68 -0.83 5.93
C VAL A 115 -17.04 0.10 6.97
N PRO A 116 -17.44 0.02 8.25
CA PRO A 116 -16.79 0.78 9.32
C PRO A 116 -15.38 0.26 9.58
N VAL A 117 -14.52 1.13 10.08
CA VAL A 117 -13.18 0.75 10.57
C VAL A 117 -13.26 -0.22 11.75
N ASP A 118 -12.39 -1.23 11.74
CA ASP A 118 -12.13 -2.14 12.85
C ASP A 118 -10.63 -2.17 13.18
N LEU A 119 -10.17 -1.20 13.99
CA LEU A 119 -8.74 -1.03 14.27
C LEU A 119 -8.14 -2.24 15.01
N ASP A 120 -8.89 -2.86 15.92
CA ASP A 120 -8.41 -4.01 16.69
C ASP A 120 -8.08 -5.17 15.75
N PHE A 121 -8.99 -5.48 14.81
CA PHE A 121 -8.74 -6.51 13.80
C PHE A 121 -7.56 -6.15 12.87
N TYR A 122 -7.43 -4.89 12.45
CA TYR A 122 -6.32 -4.49 11.59
C TYR A 122 -4.98 -4.59 12.31
N GLU A 123 -4.92 -4.31 13.61
CA GLU A 123 -3.73 -4.47 14.44
C GLU A 123 -3.32 -5.94 14.60
N GLU A 124 -4.30 -6.85 14.73
CA GLU A 124 -4.07 -8.30 14.76
C GLU A 124 -3.42 -8.77 13.46
N VAL A 125 -4.02 -8.45 12.31
CA VAL A 125 -3.49 -8.83 10.99
C VAL A 125 -2.11 -8.22 10.75
N ALA A 126 -1.90 -6.95 11.11
CA ALA A 126 -0.60 -6.29 10.99
C ALA A 126 0.48 -6.98 11.82
N SER A 127 0.13 -7.46 13.02
CA SER A 127 1.04 -8.21 13.88
C SER A 127 1.50 -9.51 13.21
N GLU A 128 0.58 -10.22 12.54
CA GLU A 128 0.91 -11.44 11.78
C GLU A 128 1.86 -11.14 10.61
N VAL A 129 1.59 -10.10 9.82
CA VAL A 129 2.47 -9.71 8.71
C VAL A 129 3.85 -9.29 9.24
N LYS A 130 3.89 -8.47 10.29
CA LYS A 130 5.14 -8.05 10.93
C LYS A 130 5.92 -9.21 11.50
N ALA A 131 5.25 -10.27 11.99
CA ALA A 131 5.93 -11.49 12.42
C ALA A 131 6.67 -12.16 11.26
N VAL A 132 6.08 -12.21 10.06
CA VAL A 132 6.76 -12.71 8.86
C VAL A 132 7.94 -11.80 8.47
N LEU A 133 7.77 -10.47 8.51
CA LEU A 133 8.85 -9.53 8.18
C LEU A 133 10.07 -9.63 9.11
N ARG A 134 9.88 -10.07 10.36
CA ARG A 134 10.99 -10.29 11.31
C ARG A 134 11.99 -11.34 10.84
N ASP A 135 11.54 -12.33 10.10
CA ASP A 135 12.42 -13.39 9.61
C ASP A 135 13.25 -12.95 8.38
N CYS A 136 12.83 -11.85 7.74
CA CYS A 136 13.44 -11.31 6.53
C CYS A 136 14.69 -10.44 6.81
N ALA A 137 14.75 -9.76 7.96
CA ALA A 137 15.87 -8.86 8.29
C ALA A 137 16.10 -8.73 9.80
N ASP A 138 17.38 -8.74 10.20
CA ASP A 138 17.80 -8.56 11.60
C ASP A 138 17.60 -7.11 12.08
N THR A 139 17.85 -6.13 11.20
CA THR A 139 17.62 -4.70 11.47
C THR A 139 16.38 -4.22 10.72
N ARG A 140 15.40 -3.69 11.47
CA ARG A 140 14.15 -3.16 10.92
C ARG A 140 13.64 -1.94 11.67
N ARG A 141 12.80 -1.15 11.01
CA ARG A 141 12.05 -0.04 11.59
C ARG A 141 10.59 -0.11 11.15
N GLU A 142 9.69 -0.35 12.10
CA GLU A 142 8.25 -0.29 11.88
C GLU A 142 7.80 1.19 11.98
N VAL A 143 7.14 1.71 10.95
CA VAL A 143 6.78 3.13 10.81
C VAL A 143 5.32 3.36 11.15
N SER A 144 4.45 2.47 10.66
CA SER A 144 3.00 2.49 10.90
C SER A 144 2.48 1.06 11.11
N ILE A 145 1.16 0.89 11.06
CA ILE A 145 0.50 -0.42 11.07
C ILE A 145 0.84 -1.23 9.81
N ASP A 146 1.00 -0.55 8.67
CA ASP A 146 1.22 -1.11 7.35
C ASP A 146 2.61 -0.92 6.73
N GLU A 147 3.47 -0.14 7.38
CA GLU A 147 4.74 0.29 6.81
C GLU A 147 5.95 -0.14 7.65
N ALA A 148 6.99 -0.66 6.98
CA ALA A 148 8.28 -0.99 7.58
C ALA A 148 9.47 -0.80 6.64
N TYR A 149 10.62 -0.49 7.22
CA TYR A 149 11.93 -0.56 6.55
C TYR A 149 12.70 -1.78 7.05
N LEU A 150 13.34 -2.49 6.12
CA LEU A 150 14.15 -3.68 6.37
C LEU A 150 15.55 -3.45 5.81
N ASP A 151 16.58 -3.59 6.65
CA ASP A 151 17.96 -3.64 6.17
C ASP A 151 18.28 -5.08 5.74
N VAL A 152 18.45 -5.27 4.44
CA VAL A 152 18.70 -6.58 3.82
C VAL A 152 20.11 -6.65 3.23
N THR A 153 21.02 -5.79 3.68
CA THR A 153 22.41 -5.70 3.18
C THR A 153 23.14 -7.04 3.27
N ASP A 154 22.90 -7.82 4.33
CA ASP A 154 23.53 -9.15 4.51
C ASP A 154 22.80 -10.27 3.74
N ARG A 155 21.63 -9.99 3.18
CA ARG A 155 20.77 -10.98 2.49
C ARG A 155 20.84 -10.86 0.97
N THR A 156 21.20 -9.70 0.43
CA THR A 156 21.26 -9.44 -1.01
C THR A 156 22.22 -8.30 -1.35
N SER A 157 22.49 -8.09 -2.64
CA SER A 157 23.26 -6.96 -3.15
C SER A 157 22.62 -6.38 -4.41
N TRP A 158 22.97 -5.15 -4.76
CA TRP A 158 22.49 -4.52 -6.00
C TRP A 158 22.88 -5.31 -7.25
N ALA A 159 23.99 -6.04 -7.22
CA ALA A 159 24.41 -6.94 -8.30
C ALA A 159 23.44 -8.13 -8.50
N ALA A 160 22.84 -8.63 -7.42
CA ALA A 160 21.86 -9.71 -7.49
C ALA A 160 20.48 -9.24 -7.97
N ALA A 161 20.13 -7.96 -7.75
CA ALA A 161 18.90 -7.36 -8.24
C ALA A 161 18.93 -7.05 -9.76
N GLY A 162 20.13 -6.90 -10.33
CA GLY A 162 20.37 -6.64 -11.76
C GLY A 162 20.39 -7.89 -12.64
N GLY A 163 19.30 -8.67 -12.66
CA GLY A 163 19.15 -9.82 -13.56
C GLY A 163 18.87 -9.40 -15.01
N GLY A 164 19.89 -8.92 -15.73
CA GLY A 164 19.82 -8.54 -17.14
C GLY A 164 21.10 -8.88 -17.90
N GLY A 165 21.54 -10.14 -17.83
CA GLY A 165 22.62 -10.64 -18.69
C GLY A 165 22.15 -10.81 -20.13
N SER A 166 22.96 -10.32 -21.08
CA SER A 166 22.98 -10.82 -22.46
C SER A 166 24.40 -10.66 -23.01
N PRO A 167 24.81 -11.56 -23.91
CA PRO A 167 25.96 -12.43 -23.70
C PRO A 167 27.27 -11.88 -24.30
N SER A 168 28.38 -12.30 -23.72
CA SER A 168 29.66 -12.30 -24.43
C SER A 168 29.62 -13.36 -25.54
N ASP A 169 29.76 -12.95 -26.80
CA ASP A 169 30.83 -13.38 -27.70
C ASP A 169 30.71 -12.72 -29.08
N GLY A 170 31.85 -12.33 -29.66
CA GLY A 170 31.98 -11.79 -31.02
C GLY A 170 33.13 -10.82 -31.19
#